data_AF-A0A3S0VIT3-F1
#
_entry.id   AF-A0A3S0VIT3-F1
#
_cell.length_a   1.000
_cell.length_b   1.000
_cell.length_c   1.000
_cell.angle_alpha   90.00
_cell.angle_beta   90.00
_cell.angle_gamma   90.00
#
_symmetry.space_group_name_H-M   'P 1'
#
loop_
_entity.id
_entity.type
_entity.pdbx_description
1 polymer ?
#
loop_
_entity_poly.entity_id
_entity_poly.type
_entity_poly.pdbx_seq_one_letter_code
_entity_poly.pdbx_strand_id
1 'polypeptide(L)'
;MAVGTQRNIGRRAGLVPLAFAIVAASLTGCVAGTSSATPGSATATPEPSATPTVVVGEPITGTGPIDGAPLAAPAGTQSVTIAFECAGDIRFSVELTNDMTGGMLVGDCGSTNEMTWPLPSGSGSGLFVYLPDDIDWVATPTFSSAPFVYDDALTEDCAAFADAESALMNADQGYTLYDAFEEDEWTSRVDGAVADLTALAETASPSIAEAIATVAAEASAPDRTVGMALTDEAHTAADTVSAECNRNQTPIILSGEFGG
;
A
#
# COMPACT_ATOMS: atom_id res chain seq x y z
N MET A 1 51.85 31.43 31.30
CA MET A 1 51.87 31.37 32.79
C MET A 1 50.45 31.03 33.21
N ALA A 2 50.11 30.03 34.02
CA ALA A 2 50.75 28.85 34.59
C ALA A 2 49.58 27.85 34.85
N VAL A 3 49.71 26.57 34.47
CA VAL A 3 49.80 25.40 35.40
C VAL A 3 48.51 25.20 36.21
N GLY A 4 47.67 24.20 35.95
CA GLY A 4 47.85 22.76 36.26
C GLY A 4 46.79 22.38 37.31
N THR A 5 45.98 21.32 37.18
CA THR A 5 46.28 19.90 37.54
C THR A 5 44.97 19.13 37.28
N GLN A 6 44.82 18.22 36.30
CA GLN A 6 45.22 16.81 36.18
C GLN A 6 44.63 15.79 37.18
N ARG A 7 44.16 14.66 36.60
CA ARG A 7 43.97 13.27 37.13
C ARG A 7 42.55 12.91 37.63
N ASN A 8 41.97 11.73 37.34
CA ASN A 8 42.47 10.46 36.76
C ASN A 8 41.25 9.64 36.26
N ILE A 9 41.29 9.04 35.07
CA ILE A 9 41.55 7.60 34.78
C ILE A 9 40.50 6.62 35.33
N GLY A 10 39.78 6.01 34.39
CA GLY A 10 39.05 4.75 34.57
C GLY A 10 38.91 4.00 33.22
N ARG A 11 40.00 3.35 32.79
CA ARG A 11 40.06 2.39 31.66
C ARG A 11 39.51 1.04 32.11
N ARG A 12 38.63 0.40 31.32
CA ARG A 12 38.56 -1.05 30.99
C ARG A 12 37.72 -1.16 29.70
N ALA A 13 38.20 -1.51 28.50
CA ALA A 13 38.93 -2.69 28.04
C ALA A 13 38.21 -4.01 28.34
N GLY A 14 37.61 -4.63 27.30
CA GLY A 14 37.60 -6.09 27.17
C GLY A 14 36.28 -6.75 26.73
N LEU A 15 36.34 -7.31 25.52
CA LEU A 15 35.94 -8.69 25.15
C LEU A 15 34.46 -9.00 24.82
N VAL A 16 34.27 -9.19 23.50
CA VAL A 16 33.33 -10.13 22.86
C VAL A 16 33.65 -11.57 23.30
N PRO A 17 32.64 -12.41 23.52
CA PRO A 17 32.56 -13.64 22.72
C PRO A 17 31.15 -13.98 22.21
N LEU A 18 31.11 -14.47 20.96
CA LEU A 18 30.06 -15.31 20.38
C LEU A 18 29.77 -16.53 21.28
N ALA A 19 28.50 -16.90 21.41
CA ALA A 19 28.10 -18.26 21.77
C ALA A 19 26.82 -18.64 21.00
N PHE A 20 27.01 -19.49 20.00
CA PHE A 20 25.97 -20.29 19.35
C PHE A 20 25.43 -21.33 20.34
N ALA A 21 24.11 -21.44 20.49
CA ALA A 21 23.45 -22.55 21.15
C ALA A 21 22.50 -23.24 20.17
N ILE A 22 22.93 -24.37 19.63
CA ILE A 22 22.13 -25.32 18.85
C ILE A 22 21.37 -26.19 19.85
N VAL A 23 20.04 -26.09 19.89
CA VAL A 23 19.19 -27.02 20.65
C VAL A 23 18.71 -28.11 19.69
N ALA A 24 19.35 -29.28 19.78
CA ALA A 24 18.89 -30.50 19.15
C ALA A 24 17.81 -31.17 20.02
N ALA A 25 16.56 -31.16 19.56
CA ALA A 25 15.47 -31.92 20.16
C ALA A 25 15.43 -33.33 19.55
N SER A 26 15.77 -34.34 20.35
CA SER A 26 15.68 -35.75 20.03
C SER A 26 14.23 -36.26 20.12
N LEU A 27 13.67 -36.76 19.01
CA LEU A 27 12.40 -37.48 18.98
C LEU A 27 12.61 -38.95 19.36
N THR A 28 12.18 -39.33 20.56
CA THR A 28 11.96 -40.73 20.97
C THR A 28 10.54 -41.15 20.56
N GLY A 29 10.44 -41.92 19.48
CA GLY A 29 9.18 -42.53 19.05
C GLY A 29 8.86 -43.78 19.87
N CYS A 30 7.80 -43.70 20.68
CA CYS A 30 7.23 -44.82 21.42
C CYS A 30 6.30 -45.62 20.49
N VAL A 31 6.55 -46.93 20.36
CA VAL A 31 5.67 -47.87 19.64
C VAL A 31 4.64 -48.42 20.63
N ALA A 32 3.36 -48.18 20.39
CA ALA A 32 2.26 -48.96 20.93
C ALA A 32 1.08 -48.92 19.95
N GLY A 33 0.69 -50.09 19.45
CA GLY A 33 -0.25 -50.24 18.35
C GLY A 33 -1.72 -50.02 18.74
N THR A 34 -2.54 -49.73 17.72
CA THR A 34 -3.98 -49.98 17.79
C THR A 34 -4.54 -50.28 16.41
N SER A 35 -5.25 -51.41 16.33
CA SER A 35 -6.36 -51.78 15.46
C SER A 35 -6.45 -51.20 14.04
N SER A 36 -6.32 -52.10 13.05
CA SER A 36 -6.84 -51.92 11.70
C SER A 36 -8.35 -51.67 11.72
N ALA A 37 -8.75 -50.42 11.55
CA ALA A 37 -10.06 -50.07 11.02
C ALA A 37 -9.86 -49.60 9.57
N THR A 38 -10.47 -50.32 8.63
CA THR A 38 -10.52 -49.97 7.21
C THR A 38 -10.94 -48.51 7.05
N PRO A 39 -10.16 -47.64 6.40
CA PRO A 39 -10.66 -46.36 5.94
C PRO A 39 -11.65 -46.67 4.82
N GLY A 40 -12.95 -46.58 5.13
CA GLY A 40 -13.92 -46.33 4.08
C GLY A 40 -13.55 -44.99 3.47
N SER A 41 -12.94 -45.01 2.29
CA SER A 41 -12.81 -43.82 1.45
C SER A 41 -14.23 -43.34 1.09
N ALA A 42 -14.83 -42.57 1.98
CA ALA A 42 -15.82 -41.59 1.58
C ALA A 42 -15.03 -40.53 0.80
N THR A 43 -14.93 -40.73 -0.52
CA THR A 43 -14.60 -39.63 -1.42
C THR A 43 -15.68 -38.59 -1.20
N ALA A 44 -15.37 -37.54 -0.44
CA ALA A 44 -16.22 -36.36 -0.38
C ALA A 44 -16.38 -35.89 -1.82
N THR A 45 -17.60 -36.00 -2.35
CA THR A 45 -17.96 -35.34 -3.59
C THR A 45 -17.60 -33.87 -3.41
N PRO A 46 -16.76 -33.27 -4.28
CA PRO A 46 -16.54 -31.83 -4.21
C PRO A 46 -17.90 -31.17 -4.35
N GLU A 47 -18.32 -30.46 -3.30
CA GLU A 47 -19.50 -29.62 -3.34
C GLU A 47 -19.33 -28.69 -4.54
N PRO A 48 -20.33 -28.57 -5.44
CA PRO A 48 -20.21 -27.69 -6.58
C PRO A 48 -19.92 -26.29 -6.05
N SER A 49 -18.75 -25.75 -6.37
CA SER A 49 -18.39 -24.37 -6.06
C SER A 49 -19.50 -23.49 -6.61
N ALA A 50 -20.29 -22.90 -5.72
CA ALA A 50 -21.44 -22.09 -6.12
C ALA A 50 -20.93 -20.95 -7.01
N THR A 51 -21.53 -20.80 -8.19
CA THR A 51 -21.22 -19.66 -9.06
C THR A 51 -21.49 -18.36 -8.30
N PRO A 52 -20.56 -17.38 -8.34
CA PRO A 52 -20.79 -16.13 -7.65
C PRO A 52 -22.06 -15.45 -8.19
N THR A 53 -22.84 -14.89 -7.29
CA THR A 53 -24.03 -14.13 -7.63
C THR A 53 -23.63 -12.69 -7.92
N VAL A 54 -24.13 -12.15 -9.02
CA VAL A 54 -23.89 -10.77 -9.45
C VAL A 54 -25.24 -10.04 -9.54
N VAL A 55 -25.32 -8.86 -8.95
CA VAL A 55 -26.53 -8.04 -8.90
C VAL A 55 -26.18 -6.60 -9.27
N VAL A 56 -26.81 -6.07 -10.31
CA VAL A 56 -26.73 -4.63 -10.64
C VAL A 56 -27.66 -3.88 -9.71
N GLY A 57 -27.11 -2.89 -9.00
CA GLY A 57 -27.87 -2.01 -8.13
C GLY A 57 -28.50 -0.84 -8.89
N GLU A 58 -29.25 -0.01 -8.16
CA GLU A 58 -29.85 1.20 -8.72
C GLU A 58 -28.75 2.26 -8.96
N PRO A 59 -28.74 2.94 -10.12
CA PRO A 59 -27.82 4.03 -10.37
C PRO A 59 -27.98 5.16 -9.36
N ILE A 60 -26.87 5.69 -8.87
CA ILE A 60 -26.80 6.89 -8.05
C ILE A 60 -26.40 8.05 -8.96
N THR A 61 -27.13 9.16 -8.91
CA THR A 61 -26.82 10.35 -9.71
C THR A 61 -26.60 11.55 -8.81
N GLY A 62 -25.74 12.47 -9.23
CA GLY A 62 -25.45 13.70 -8.50
C GLY A 62 -24.81 14.76 -9.37
N THR A 63 -24.58 15.92 -8.77
CA THR A 63 -23.89 17.06 -9.38
C THR A 63 -22.88 17.58 -8.37
N GLY A 64 -21.63 17.75 -8.77
CA GLY A 64 -20.55 18.17 -7.88
C GLY A 64 -20.21 17.12 -6.81
N PRO A 65 -19.56 17.52 -5.71
CA PRO A 65 -19.11 16.59 -4.69
C PRO A 65 -20.28 16.04 -3.85
N ILE A 66 -20.14 14.81 -3.34
CA ILE A 66 -21.07 14.23 -2.37
C ILE A 66 -20.35 13.46 -1.28
N ASP A 67 -20.88 13.58 -0.06
CA ASP A 67 -20.42 12.85 1.10
C ASP A 67 -21.39 11.72 1.47
N GLY A 68 -20.94 10.48 1.34
CA GLY A 68 -21.63 9.31 1.90
C GLY A 68 -22.98 8.98 1.25
N ALA A 69 -23.08 9.04 -0.08
CA ALA A 69 -24.27 8.56 -0.78
C ALA A 69 -24.50 7.06 -0.47
N PRO A 70 -25.72 6.65 -0.09
CA PRO A 70 -25.95 5.30 0.42
C PRO A 70 -25.82 4.25 -0.69
N LEU A 71 -25.04 3.20 -0.43
CA LEU A 71 -25.01 1.99 -1.26
C LEU A 71 -25.81 0.86 -0.59
N ALA A 72 -26.95 0.52 -1.19
CA ALA A 72 -27.78 -0.60 -0.73
C ALA A 72 -27.22 -1.95 -1.22
N ALA A 73 -26.13 -2.40 -0.61
CA ALA A 73 -25.52 -3.68 -0.94
C ALA A 73 -26.42 -4.86 -0.51
N PRO A 74 -26.71 -5.83 -1.41
CA PRO A 74 -27.40 -7.06 -1.05
C PRO A 74 -26.65 -7.87 0.02
N ALA A 75 -27.38 -8.66 0.80
CA ALA A 75 -26.77 -9.55 1.77
C ALA A 75 -25.85 -10.57 1.07
N GLY A 76 -24.65 -10.77 1.61
CA GLY A 76 -23.67 -11.72 1.06
C GLY A 76 -22.78 -11.16 -0.05
N THR A 77 -22.90 -9.88 -0.39
CA THR A 77 -21.93 -9.17 -1.23
C THR A 77 -20.56 -9.12 -0.55
N GLN A 78 -19.51 -9.35 -1.33
CA GLN A 78 -18.10 -9.31 -0.88
C GLN A 78 -17.25 -8.32 -1.69
N SER A 79 -17.73 -7.88 -2.85
CA SER A 79 -17.11 -6.82 -3.65
C SER A 79 -18.15 -6.02 -4.42
N VAL A 80 -17.79 -4.80 -4.79
CA VAL A 80 -18.60 -3.94 -5.67
C VAL A 80 -17.71 -3.33 -6.74
N THR A 81 -18.23 -3.30 -7.96
CA THR A 81 -17.72 -2.50 -9.05
C THR A 81 -18.67 -1.33 -9.31
N ILE A 82 -18.19 -0.10 -9.28
CA ILE A 82 -18.93 1.08 -9.70
C ILE A 82 -18.48 1.43 -11.11
N ALA A 83 -19.41 1.45 -12.06
CA ALA A 83 -19.22 2.14 -13.32
C ALA A 83 -19.53 3.61 -13.09
N PHE A 84 -18.49 4.45 -13.08
CA PHE A 84 -18.59 5.88 -12.82
C PHE A 84 -18.44 6.68 -14.12
N GLU A 85 -19.36 7.61 -14.33
CA GLU A 85 -19.42 8.48 -15.50
C GLU A 85 -19.61 9.93 -15.06
N CYS A 86 -18.83 10.82 -15.65
CA CYS A 86 -18.97 12.26 -15.48
C CYS A 86 -18.61 12.97 -16.79
N ALA A 87 -19.17 14.16 -16.99
CA ALA A 87 -18.93 14.94 -18.20
C ALA A 87 -17.67 15.81 -18.08
N GLY A 88 -17.03 16.09 -19.23
CA GLY A 88 -15.88 16.98 -19.32
C GLY A 88 -14.55 16.24 -19.45
N ASP A 89 -13.47 16.99 -19.28
CA ASP A 89 -12.07 16.52 -19.34
C ASP A 89 -11.39 16.95 -18.03
N ILE A 90 -11.90 16.40 -16.93
CA ILE A 90 -11.47 16.72 -15.57
C ILE A 90 -11.21 15.42 -14.82
N ARG A 91 -10.21 15.46 -13.93
CA ARG A 91 -9.94 14.34 -13.01
C ARG A 91 -10.96 14.33 -11.89
N PHE A 92 -11.37 13.16 -11.48
CA PHE A 92 -12.23 12.95 -10.32
C PHE A 92 -11.63 11.90 -9.39
N SER A 93 -12.18 11.80 -8.18
CA SER A 93 -11.90 10.68 -7.31
C SER A 93 -13.16 10.19 -6.59
N VAL A 94 -13.19 8.90 -6.35
CA VAL A 94 -14.30 8.19 -5.71
C VAL A 94 -13.73 7.33 -4.60
N GLU A 95 -14.41 7.34 -3.47
CA GLU A 95 -14.04 6.53 -2.31
C GLU A 95 -15.26 5.77 -1.80
N LEU A 96 -15.03 4.53 -1.38
CA LEU A 96 -15.99 3.77 -0.59
C LEU A 96 -15.45 3.65 0.83
N THR A 97 -16.01 4.43 1.74
CA THR A 97 -15.59 4.31 3.14
C THR A 97 -16.23 3.06 3.75
N ASN A 98 -15.38 2.11 4.11
CA ASN A 98 -15.67 1.08 5.09
C ASN A 98 -14.61 1.18 6.19
N ASP A 99 -14.75 2.12 7.12
CA ASP A 99 -13.96 2.21 8.36
C ASP A 99 -12.46 1.85 8.23
N MET A 100 -11.77 2.35 7.18
CA MET A 100 -10.29 2.36 6.97
C MET A 100 -9.68 1.39 5.94
N THR A 101 -10.44 0.63 5.14
CA THR A 101 -9.82 -0.38 4.23
C THR A 101 -9.94 -0.12 2.73
N GLY A 102 -10.70 0.88 2.29
CA GLY A 102 -10.86 1.21 0.86
C GLY A 102 -9.94 2.35 0.43
N GLY A 103 -9.18 2.17 -0.65
CA GLY A 103 -8.43 3.25 -1.28
C GLY A 103 -9.34 4.18 -2.08
N MET A 104 -8.99 5.47 -2.13
CA MET A 104 -9.58 6.42 -3.06
C MET A 104 -9.14 6.08 -4.49
N LEU A 105 -10.11 5.85 -5.38
CA LEU A 105 -9.86 5.57 -6.79
C LEU A 105 -10.02 6.84 -7.61
N VAL A 106 -9.10 7.03 -8.56
CA VAL A 106 -9.02 8.22 -9.42
C VAL A 106 -9.31 7.83 -10.86
N GLY A 107 -9.90 8.74 -11.60
CA GLY A 107 -10.16 8.58 -13.03
C GLY A 107 -10.37 9.92 -13.71
N ASP A 108 -10.60 9.87 -15.02
CA ASP A 108 -10.85 11.05 -15.84
C ASP A 108 -12.27 11.00 -16.42
N CYS A 109 -12.96 12.14 -16.36
CA CYS A 109 -14.26 12.30 -16.99
C CYS A 109 -14.18 12.17 -18.51
N GLY A 110 -15.34 12.02 -19.16
CA GLY A 110 -15.42 11.85 -20.61
C GLY A 110 -15.39 10.38 -21.07
N SER A 111 -15.20 9.44 -20.14
CA SER A 111 -15.43 8.01 -20.36
C SER A 111 -16.01 7.33 -19.11
N THR A 112 -16.50 6.10 -19.29
CA THR A 112 -16.94 5.26 -18.16
C THR A 112 -15.73 4.61 -17.52
N ASN A 113 -15.57 4.82 -16.22
CA ASN A 113 -14.49 4.24 -15.42
C ASN A 113 -15.06 3.13 -14.53
N GLU A 114 -14.54 1.92 -14.65
CA GLU A 114 -14.90 0.81 -13.76
C GLU A 114 -13.95 0.77 -12.56
N MET A 115 -14.52 0.87 -11.36
CA MET A 115 -13.78 1.00 -10.11
C MET A 115 -14.26 -0.06 -9.14
N THR A 116 -13.36 -0.88 -8.60
CA THR A 116 -13.75 -2.05 -7.79
C THR A 116 -13.15 -1.99 -6.39
N TRP A 117 -13.96 -2.33 -5.39
CA TRP A 117 -13.57 -2.37 -3.98
C TRP A 117 -14.02 -3.67 -3.30
N PRO A 118 -13.30 -4.13 -2.25
CA PRO A 118 -13.80 -5.10 -1.30
C PRO A 118 -14.95 -4.52 -0.47
N LEU A 119 -15.96 -5.33 -0.20
CA LEU A 119 -17.08 -5.00 0.71
C LEU A 119 -17.17 -6.05 1.82
N PRO A 120 -16.52 -5.85 2.97
CA PRO A 120 -16.67 -6.75 4.11
C PRO A 120 -18.09 -6.65 4.67
N SER A 121 -18.64 -7.80 5.02
CA SER A 121 -20.01 -7.93 5.53
C SER A 121 -20.27 -7.03 6.74
N GLY A 122 -21.35 -6.24 6.70
CA GLY A 122 -21.85 -5.47 7.85
C GLY A 122 -21.42 -4.00 7.90
N SER A 123 -20.68 -3.51 6.91
CA SER A 123 -20.36 -2.08 6.77
C SER A 123 -21.41 -1.40 5.88
N GLY A 124 -21.99 -0.30 6.37
CA GLY A 124 -22.75 0.60 5.51
C GLY A 124 -21.76 1.41 4.70
N SER A 125 -21.54 1.03 3.44
CA SER A 125 -20.62 1.77 2.57
C SER A 125 -21.31 3.04 2.06
N GLY A 126 -20.70 4.18 2.36
CA GLY A 126 -21.03 5.44 1.71
C GLY A 126 -20.14 5.63 0.49
N LEU A 127 -20.73 6.05 -0.63
CA LEU A 127 -20.01 6.52 -1.80
C LEU A 127 -19.69 8.01 -1.62
N PHE A 128 -18.41 8.33 -1.66
CA PHE A 128 -17.89 9.70 -1.64
C PHE A 128 -17.39 10.02 -3.05
N VAL A 129 -17.77 11.17 -3.56
CA VAL A 129 -17.35 11.65 -4.88
C VAL A 129 -16.74 13.02 -4.69
N TYR A 130 -15.48 13.16 -5.10
CA TYR A 130 -14.78 14.44 -5.13
C TYR A 130 -14.64 14.88 -6.57
N LEU A 131 -15.35 15.96 -6.88
CA LEU A 131 -15.48 16.47 -8.24
C LEU A 131 -15.86 17.97 -8.14
N PRO A 132 -15.41 18.83 -9.07
CA PRO A 132 -15.81 20.24 -9.07
C PRO A 132 -17.33 20.44 -9.04
N ASP A 133 -17.76 21.56 -8.45
CA ASP A 133 -19.16 21.97 -8.48
C ASP A 133 -19.71 22.01 -9.91
N ASP A 134 -21.02 21.82 -10.06
CA ASP A 134 -21.77 21.91 -11.33
C ASP A 134 -21.50 20.83 -12.39
N ILE A 135 -20.76 19.77 -12.06
CA ILE A 135 -20.55 18.65 -12.98
C ILE A 135 -21.45 17.47 -12.60
N ASP A 136 -22.30 17.07 -13.54
CA ASP A 136 -23.17 15.91 -13.39
C ASP A 136 -22.40 14.61 -13.51
N TRP A 137 -22.77 13.65 -12.67
CA TRP A 137 -22.20 12.31 -12.65
C TRP A 137 -23.23 11.22 -12.35
N VAL A 138 -22.88 10.01 -12.77
CA VAL A 138 -23.66 8.79 -12.55
C VAL A 138 -22.72 7.69 -12.06
N ALA A 139 -23.12 7.00 -11.00
CA ALA A 139 -22.44 5.84 -10.45
C ALA A 139 -23.38 4.64 -10.50
N THR A 140 -23.04 3.61 -11.28
CA THR A 140 -23.85 2.39 -11.40
C THR A 140 -23.14 1.23 -10.67
N PRO A 141 -23.64 0.82 -9.49
CA PRO A 141 -23.03 -0.28 -8.74
C PRO A 141 -23.39 -1.65 -9.30
N THR A 142 -22.40 -2.53 -9.33
CA THR A 142 -22.55 -3.97 -9.58
C THR A 142 -21.96 -4.72 -8.40
N PHE A 143 -22.82 -5.38 -7.63
CA PHE A 143 -22.45 -6.12 -6.44
C PHE A 143 -22.17 -7.58 -6.78
N SER A 144 -21.12 -8.15 -6.17
CA SER A 144 -20.74 -9.55 -6.38
C SER A 144 -20.58 -10.27 -5.05
N SER A 145 -21.03 -11.52 -4.99
CA SER A 145 -20.74 -12.41 -3.85
C SER A 145 -19.33 -13.01 -3.91
N ALA A 146 -18.58 -12.78 -4.99
CA ALA A 146 -17.15 -13.12 -5.06
C ALA A 146 -16.33 -12.09 -4.27
N PRO A 147 -15.28 -12.52 -3.55
CA PRO A 147 -14.35 -11.59 -2.93
C PRO A 147 -13.61 -10.76 -3.98
N PHE A 148 -13.13 -9.59 -3.56
CA PHE A 148 -12.13 -8.84 -4.31
C PHE A 148 -10.87 -9.71 -4.50
N VAL A 149 -10.28 -9.65 -5.68
CA VAL A 149 -9.05 -10.38 -6.02
C VAL A 149 -7.91 -9.39 -5.99
N TYR A 150 -7.04 -9.52 -4.99
CA TYR A 150 -5.80 -8.78 -4.90
C TYR A 150 -4.78 -9.38 -5.87
N ASP A 151 -3.96 -8.53 -6.47
CA ASP A 151 -2.71 -8.90 -7.09
C ASP A 151 -1.63 -8.94 -6.00
N ASP A 152 -1.22 -10.16 -5.62
CA ASP A 152 -0.26 -10.38 -4.54
C ASP A 152 1.13 -9.80 -4.89
N ALA A 153 1.54 -9.84 -6.16
CA ALA A 153 2.82 -9.28 -6.58
C ALA A 153 2.80 -7.75 -6.48
N LEU A 154 1.73 -7.12 -6.98
CA LEU A 154 1.54 -5.68 -6.85
C LEU A 154 1.43 -5.26 -5.37
N THR A 155 0.82 -6.10 -4.52
CA THR A 155 0.76 -5.85 -3.07
C THR A 155 2.16 -5.74 -2.45
N GLU A 156 3.04 -6.68 -2.79
CA GLU A 156 4.44 -6.67 -2.33
C GLU A 156 5.19 -5.46 -2.89
N ASP A 157 5.00 -5.14 -4.17
CA ASP A 157 5.63 -3.98 -4.80
C ASP A 157 5.18 -2.65 -4.17
N CYS A 158 3.88 -2.49 -3.88
CA CYS A 158 3.33 -1.31 -3.21
C CYS A 158 3.92 -1.14 -1.80
N ALA A 159 4.09 -2.22 -1.05
CA ALA A 159 4.73 -2.16 0.27
C ALA A 159 6.21 -1.76 0.17
N ALA A 160 6.96 -2.35 -0.77
CA ALA A 160 8.37 -2.01 -1.01
C ALA A 160 8.54 -0.55 -1.47
N PHE A 161 7.64 -0.06 -2.32
CA PHE A 161 7.62 1.34 -2.72
C PHE A 161 7.31 2.27 -1.55
N ALA A 162 6.31 1.93 -0.72
CA ALA A 162 5.96 2.71 0.48
C ALA A 162 7.14 2.85 1.45
N ASP A 163 7.93 1.79 1.63
CA ASP A 163 9.13 1.82 2.48
C ASP A 163 10.19 2.79 1.93
N ALA A 164 10.46 2.74 0.63
CA ALA A 164 11.45 3.62 -0.01
C ALA A 164 10.99 5.08 -0.07
N GLU A 165 9.71 5.33 -0.40
CA GLU A 165 9.13 6.67 -0.38
C GLU A 165 9.12 7.26 1.04
N SER A 166 8.80 6.45 2.04
CA SER A 166 8.91 6.84 3.45
C SER A 166 10.35 7.23 3.81
N ALA A 167 11.36 6.50 3.32
CA ALA A 167 12.76 6.82 3.56
C ALA A 167 13.17 8.16 2.93
N LEU A 168 12.71 8.47 1.71
CA LEU A 168 12.93 9.77 1.06
C LEU A 168 12.26 10.90 1.84
N MET A 169 10.98 10.72 2.19
CA MET A 169 10.23 11.69 2.99
C MET A 169 10.91 11.95 4.35
N ASN A 170 11.36 10.90 5.04
CA ASN A 170 12.04 11.02 6.33
C ASN A 170 13.42 11.66 6.19
N ALA A 171 14.14 11.41 5.08
CA ALA A 171 15.39 12.10 4.80
C ALA A 171 15.15 13.62 4.73
N ASP A 172 14.20 14.04 3.89
CA ASP A 172 13.87 15.46 3.71
C ASP A 172 13.37 16.12 4.99
N GLN A 173 12.42 15.51 5.69
CA GLN A 173 11.89 16.07 6.94
C GLN A 173 12.95 16.12 8.03
N GLY A 174 13.76 15.06 8.18
CA GLY A 174 14.83 15.01 9.17
C GLY A 174 15.86 16.12 8.98
N TYR A 175 16.21 16.43 7.73
CA TYR A 175 17.12 17.53 7.40
C TYR A 175 16.46 18.91 7.52
N THR A 176 15.26 19.10 6.95
CA THR A 176 14.67 20.44 6.77
C THR A 176 13.77 20.90 7.92
N LEU A 177 13.00 20.01 8.53
CA LEU A 177 11.99 20.36 9.54
C LEU A 177 12.48 20.10 10.96
N TYR A 178 13.26 19.04 11.15
CA TYR A 178 13.64 18.56 12.47
C TYR A 178 15.11 18.84 12.84
N ASP A 179 15.93 19.30 11.89
CA ASP A 179 17.37 19.50 12.06
C ASP A 179 18.03 18.28 12.75
N ALA A 180 17.56 17.07 12.42
CA ALA A 180 17.94 15.83 13.11
C ALA A 180 19.33 15.35 12.69
N PHE A 181 19.74 15.68 11.47
CA PHE A 181 21.02 15.32 10.89
C PHE A 181 21.44 16.31 9.79
N GLU A 182 22.71 16.24 9.41
CA GLU A 182 23.33 17.12 8.42
C GLU A 182 23.27 16.54 6.99
N GLU A 183 23.75 17.31 6.01
CA GLU A 183 23.73 16.98 4.58
C GLU A 183 24.34 15.61 4.23
N ASP A 184 25.41 15.19 4.92
CA ASP A 184 26.05 13.88 4.68
C ASP A 184 25.11 12.71 4.99
N GLU A 185 24.33 12.81 6.07
CA GLU A 185 23.36 11.77 6.44
C GLU A 185 22.12 11.83 5.56
N TRP A 186 21.65 13.04 5.21
CA TRP A 186 20.58 13.20 4.22
C TRP A 186 20.95 12.49 2.91
N THR A 187 22.15 12.77 2.39
CA THR A 187 22.69 12.18 1.16
C THR A 187 22.72 10.66 1.26
N SER A 188 23.27 10.12 2.36
CA SER A 188 23.34 8.67 2.55
C SER A 188 21.96 8.00 2.62
N ARG A 189 20.95 8.67 3.19
CA ARG A 189 19.58 8.14 3.28
C ARG A 189 18.89 8.16 1.93
N VAL A 190 19.00 9.26 1.19
CA VAL A 190 18.47 9.37 -0.18
C VAL A 190 19.12 8.34 -1.10
N ASP A 191 20.44 8.17 -1.05
CA ASP A 191 21.15 7.17 -1.86
C ASP A 191 20.71 5.73 -1.54
N GLY A 192 20.42 5.45 -0.27
CA GLY A 192 19.85 4.16 0.16
C GLY A 192 18.49 3.91 -0.47
N ALA A 193 17.56 4.88 -0.36
CA ALA A 193 16.23 4.76 -0.94
C ALA A 193 16.25 4.68 -2.47
N VAL A 194 17.14 5.42 -3.14
CA VAL A 194 17.37 5.32 -4.59
C VAL A 194 17.81 3.90 -5.00
N ALA A 195 18.70 3.28 -4.21
CA ALA A 195 19.14 1.92 -4.49
C ALA A 195 17.98 0.91 -4.37
N ASP A 196 17.14 1.08 -3.35
CA ASP A 196 15.95 0.24 -3.15
C ASP A 196 14.93 0.42 -4.29
N LEU A 197 14.63 1.67 -4.69
CA LEU A 197 13.75 1.97 -5.82
C LEU A 197 14.29 1.43 -7.15
N THR A 198 15.60 1.55 -7.38
CA THR A 198 16.24 1.04 -8.60
C THR A 198 16.12 -0.47 -8.67
N ALA A 199 16.38 -1.18 -7.57
CA ALA A 199 16.23 -2.63 -7.50
C ALA A 199 14.77 -3.05 -7.68
N LEU A 200 13.82 -2.34 -7.04
CA LEU A 200 12.40 -2.61 -7.17
C LEU A 200 11.92 -2.44 -8.61
N ALA A 201 12.33 -1.36 -9.31
CA ALA A 201 11.93 -1.11 -10.69
C ALA A 201 12.31 -2.23 -11.67
N GLU A 202 13.35 -3.03 -11.37
CA GLU A 202 13.76 -4.17 -12.20
C GLU A 202 12.83 -5.38 -12.08
N THR A 203 12.14 -5.53 -10.94
CA THR A 203 11.33 -6.71 -10.62
C THR A 203 9.84 -6.41 -10.45
N ALA A 204 9.47 -5.14 -10.30
CA ALA A 204 8.12 -4.72 -10.02
C ALA A 204 7.15 -5.05 -11.16
N SER A 205 5.87 -5.08 -10.79
CA SER A 205 4.76 -5.26 -11.70
C SER A 205 4.81 -4.25 -12.85
N PRO A 206 4.53 -4.67 -14.11
CA PRO A 206 4.66 -3.80 -15.28
C PRO A 206 3.84 -2.51 -15.22
N SER A 207 2.75 -2.48 -14.44
CA SER A 207 1.89 -1.31 -14.25
C SER A 207 2.57 -0.16 -13.50
N ILE A 208 3.61 -0.43 -12.71
CA ILE A 208 4.26 0.58 -11.85
C ILE A 208 5.79 0.68 -12.05
N ALA A 209 6.43 -0.32 -12.68
CA ALA A 209 7.88 -0.38 -12.82
C ALA A 209 8.51 0.89 -13.44
N GLU A 210 7.91 1.44 -14.52
CA GLU A 210 8.42 2.65 -15.17
C GLU A 210 8.29 3.90 -14.28
N ALA A 211 7.18 4.01 -13.54
CA ALA A 211 6.98 5.10 -12.60
C ALA A 211 8.00 5.03 -11.45
N ILE A 212 8.24 3.85 -10.89
CA ILE A 212 9.27 3.62 -9.86
C ILE A 212 10.66 3.99 -10.39
N ALA A 213 10.99 3.57 -11.62
CA ALA A 213 12.25 3.93 -12.25
C ALA A 213 12.41 5.46 -12.41
N THR A 214 11.32 6.17 -12.70
CA THR A 214 11.31 7.63 -12.81
C THR A 214 11.59 8.28 -11.45
N VAL A 215 10.92 7.83 -10.37
CA VAL A 215 11.20 8.32 -9.00
C VAL A 215 12.67 8.09 -8.63
N ALA A 216 13.21 6.91 -8.92
CA ALA A 216 14.61 6.58 -8.67
C ALA A 216 15.57 7.50 -9.44
N ALA A 217 15.30 7.72 -10.73
CA ALA A 217 16.12 8.55 -11.59
C ALA A 217 16.19 10.00 -11.08
N GLU A 218 15.03 10.60 -10.77
CA GLU A 218 14.93 11.96 -10.26
C GLU A 218 15.64 12.12 -8.90
N ALA A 219 15.43 11.21 -7.96
CA ALA A 219 16.08 11.25 -6.64
C ALA A 219 17.61 11.01 -6.70
N SER A 220 18.09 10.38 -7.79
CA SER A 220 19.51 10.15 -8.06
C SER A 220 20.21 11.26 -8.84
N ALA A 221 19.47 12.30 -9.26
CA ALA A 221 20.00 13.34 -10.12
C ALA A 221 21.24 14.02 -9.50
N PRO A 222 22.31 14.27 -10.29
CA PRO A 222 23.57 14.81 -9.78
C PRO A 222 23.43 16.26 -9.26
N ASP A 223 22.38 16.95 -9.67
CA ASP A 223 22.00 18.30 -9.27
C ASP A 223 20.80 18.34 -8.31
N ARG A 224 20.49 17.22 -7.65
CA ARG A 224 19.45 17.18 -6.62
C ARG A 224 19.69 18.22 -5.53
N THR A 225 18.60 18.81 -5.04
CA THR A 225 18.65 19.81 -3.98
C THR A 225 18.56 19.14 -2.61
N VAL A 226 19.51 19.43 -1.72
CA VAL A 226 19.50 18.90 -0.35
C VAL A 226 18.23 19.34 0.37
N GLY A 227 17.52 18.39 0.97
CA GLY A 227 16.22 18.63 1.62
C GLY A 227 15.03 18.62 0.67
N MET A 228 15.23 18.25 -0.60
CA MET A 228 14.19 18.08 -1.60
C MET A 228 14.58 16.92 -2.52
N ALA A 229 14.37 15.69 -2.03
CA ALA A 229 14.74 14.48 -2.75
C ALA A 229 13.87 14.24 -3.99
N LEU A 230 12.61 14.68 -3.97
CA LEU A 230 11.65 14.49 -5.06
C LEU A 230 11.33 15.81 -5.78
N THR A 231 11.34 15.76 -7.11
CA THR A 231 10.87 16.83 -8.00
C THR A 231 9.36 16.71 -8.25
N ASP A 232 8.75 17.71 -8.90
CA ASP A 232 7.35 17.62 -9.35
C ASP A 232 7.13 16.43 -10.30
N GLU A 233 8.13 16.09 -11.12
CA GLU A 233 8.11 14.93 -12.01
C GLU A 233 8.11 13.62 -11.22
N ALA A 234 8.95 13.52 -10.19
CA ALA A 234 8.98 12.36 -9.31
C ALA A 234 7.67 12.21 -8.52
N HIS A 235 7.06 13.30 -8.05
CA HIS A 235 5.74 13.25 -7.41
C HIS A 235 4.65 12.76 -8.37
N THR A 236 4.67 13.21 -9.62
CA THR A 236 3.72 12.73 -10.64
C THR A 236 3.90 11.22 -10.91
N ALA A 237 5.14 10.73 -10.89
CA ALA A 237 5.43 9.31 -11.00
C ALA A 237 4.95 8.53 -9.75
N ALA A 238 5.20 9.04 -8.55
CA ALA A 238 4.73 8.44 -7.30
C ALA A 238 3.18 8.38 -7.23
N ASP A 239 2.48 9.40 -7.75
CA ASP A 239 1.03 9.40 -7.88
C ASP A 239 0.51 8.28 -8.80
N THR A 240 1.30 7.94 -9.83
CA THR A 240 0.98 6.81 -10.73
C THR A 240 1.09 5.49 -9.99
N VAL A 241 2.15 5.29 -9.20
CA VAL A 241 2.29 4.09 -8.34
C VAL A 241 1.14 4.01 -7.35
N SER A 242 0.84 5.11 -6.67
CA SER A 242 -0.26 5.21 -5.70
C SER A 242 -1.62 4.89 -6.31
N ALA A 243 -1.89 5.32 -7.55
CA ALA A 243 -3.13 5.03 -8.24
C ALA A 243 -3.31 3.53 -8.52
N GLU A 244 -2.26 2.83 -8.96
CA GLU A 244 -2.31 1.38 -9.18
C GLU A 244 -2.43 0.61 -7.86
N CYS A 245 -1.70 1.03 -6.84
CA CYS A 245 -1.81 0.47 -5.49
C CYS A 245 -3.22 0.65 -4.89
N ASN A 246 -3.86 1.81 -5.11
CA ASN A 246 -5.23 2.03 -4.68
C ASN A 246 -6.22 1.14 -5.45
N ARG A 247 -6.04 0.95 -6.76
CA ARG A 247 -6.87 0.02 -7.56
C ARG A 247 -6.77 -1.41 -7.05
N ASN A 248 -5.57 -1.81 -6.59
CA ASN A 248 -5.34 -3.08 -5.93
C ASN A 248 -5.81 -3.12 -4.47
N GLN A 249 -6.32 -2.00 -3.94
CA GLN A 249 -6.81 -1.88 -2.56
C GLN A 249 -5.70 -2.11 -1.52
N THR A 250 -4.48 -1.73 -1.89
CA THR A 250 -3.28 -1.76 -1.07
C THR A 250 -2.64 -0.36 -1.08
N PRO A 251 -3.33 0.66 -0.53
CA PRO A 251 -2.89 2.04 -0.60
C PRO A 251 -1.49 2.21 0.02
N ILE A 252 -0.69 3.12 -0.55
CA ILE A 252 0.62 3.49 -0.01
C ILE A 252 0.42 4.21 1.32
N ILE A 253 0.96 3.64 2.40
CA ILE A 253 0.95 4.24 3.74
C ILE A 253 2.38 4.61 4.10
N LEU A 254 2.65 5.92 4.15
CA LEU A 254 3.97 6.43 4.50
C LEU A 254 4.18 6.39 6.02
N SER A 255 5.35 5.92 6.43
CA SER A 255 5.75 5.81 7.82
C SER A 255 6.70 6.95 8.21
N GLY A 256 6.26 7.84 9.09
CA GLY A 256 7.09 8.94 9.60
C GLY A 256 8.01 8.52 10.76
N GLU A 257 9.31 8.77 10.65
CA GLU A 257 10.29 8.58 11.74
C GLU A 257 10.12 9.64 12.85
N PHE A 258 9.74 10.86 12.46
CA PHE A 258 9.70 12.04 13.34
C PHE A 258 8.30 12.38 13.88
N GLY A 259 7.31 11.51 13.63
CA GLY A 259 5.92 11.69 14.05
C GLY A 259 5.10 12.54 13.08
N GLY A 260 3.96 12.00 12.66
CA GLY A 260 2.96 12.60 11.78
C GLY A 260 1.70 11.74 11.77
#